data_AF-A0A4Q2QRQ0-F1
#
_entry.id   AF-A0A4Q2QRQ0-F1
#
_cell.length_a   1.000
_cell.length_b   1.000
_cell.length_c   1.000
_cell.angle_alpha   90.00
_cell.angle_beta   90.00
_cell.angle_gamma   90.00
#
_symmetry.space_group_name_H-M   'P 1'
#
loop_
_entity.id
_entity.type
_entity.pdbx_description
1 polymer ?
#
loop_
_entity_poly.entity_id
_entity_poly.type
_entity_poly.pdbx_seq_one_letter_code
_entity_poly.pdbx_strand_id
1 'polypeptide(L)'
;FGVLGVSDETLWDRETRQRLPRYVWITPAGWQMLGVDMVKLHEQQQKRLRESEIRQQLIREGVLREDEDISVHAARKRWYLQRSQDALKHRRAKAAASKRARRLKKLPADQQIHEMAEYLRKRLPPDEAYFCSDDHLKRMAIRE
;
A
#
# COMPACT_ATOMS: atom_id res chain seq x y z
N PHE A 1 10.69 -44.16 18.24
CA PHE A 1 10.84 -42.82 18.86
C PHE A 1 10.27 -41.80 17.91
N GLY A 2 9.09 -41.25 18.18
CA GLY A 2 8.36 -40.30 17.31
C GLY A 2 9.02 -38.93 17.25
N VAL A 3 10.31 -38.89 16.90
CA VAL A 3 11.22 -37.73 16.84
C VAL A 3 11.04 -36.97 15.53
N LEU A 4 10.67 -37.68 14.48
CA LEU A 4 10.34 -37.12 13.17
C LEU A 4 8.86 -37.36 12.86
N GLY A 5 8.17 -36.28 12.52
CA GLY A 5 6.83 -36.26 11.98
C GLY A 5 6.91 -36.32 10.45
N VAL A 6 5.95 -37.00 9.85
CA VAL A 6 5.97 -37.33 8.43
C VAL A 6 4.66 -36.87 7.82
N SER A 7 4.70 -36.24 6.65
CA SER A 7 3.50 -35.77 5.98
C SER A 7 2.66 -36.93 5.44
N ASP A 8 1.34 -36.83 5.56
CA ASP A 8 0.40 -37.78 4.93
C ASP A 8 0.46 -37.70 3.39
N GLU A 9 0.81 -36.53 2.85
CA GLU A 9 1.08 -36.36 1.44
C GLU A 9 2.36 -37.10 1.03
N THR A 10 2.22 -38.07 0.12
CA THR A 10 3.35 -38.84 -0.42
C THR A 10 3.51 -38.66 -1.91
N LEU A 11 4.76 -38.50 -2.33
CA LEU A 11 5.19 -38.37 -3.73
C LEU A 11 5.92 -39.64 -4.17
N TRP A 12 5.69 -40.05 -5.42
CA TRP A 12 6.41 -41.18 -6.00
C TRP A 12 7.84 -40.76 -6.35
N ASP A 13 8.81 -41.37 -5.68
CA ASP A 13 10.21 -41.21 -6.03
C ASP A 13 10.64 -42.29 -7.04
N ARG A 14 11.16 -41.85 -8.19
CA ARG A 14 11.61 -42.73 -9.28
C ARG A 14 12.94 -43.39 -8.98
N GLU A 15 13.81 -42.75 -8.20
CA GLU A 15 15.15 -43.26 -7.90
C GLU A 15 15.08 -44.41 -6.90
N THR A 16 14.38 -44.20 -5.77
CA THR A 16 14.18 -45.24 -4.76
C THR A 16 13.04 -46.22 -5.09
N ARG A 17 12.23 -45.91 -6.12
CA ARG A 17 11.01 -46.66 -6.52
C ARG A 17 10.03 -46.85 -5.37
N GLN A 18 9.92 -45.84 -4.50
CA GLN A 18 9.06 -45.85 -3.31
C GLN A 18 8.27 -44.54 -3.21
N ARG A 19 7.14 -44.58 -2.50
CA ARG A 19 6.40 -43.36 -2.16
C ARG A 19 7.03 -42.74 -0.91
N LEU A 20 7.66 -41.59 -1.08
CA LEU A 20 8.27 -40.84 0.00
C LEU A 20 7.35 -39.72 0.47
N PRO A 21 7.44 -39.33 1.76
CA PRO A 21 6.72 -38.18 2.28
C PRO A 21 7.16 -36.88 1.60
N ARG A 22 6.23 -35.96 1.36
CA ARG A 22 6.54 -34.67 0.76
C ARG A 22 7.43 -33.80 1.66
N TYR A 23 7.22 -33.86 2.97
CA TYR A 23 8.06 -33.17 3.94
C TYR A 23 8.14 -33.96 5.25
N VAL A 24 9.28 -33.82 5.91
CA VAL A 24 9.57 -34.40 7.22
C VAL A 24 9.91 -33.25 8.16
N TRP A 25 9.37 -33.28 9.37
CA TRP A 25 9.66 -32.25 10.37
C TRP A 25 10.04 -32.87 11.71
N ILE A 26 10.76 -32.11 12.52
CA ILE A 26 11.13 -32.54 13.87
C ILE A 26 9.94 -32.32 14.79
N THR A 27 9.55 -33.37 15.52
CA THR A 27 8.48 -33.29 16.52
C THR A 27 8.96 -32.59 17.78
N PRO A 28 8.06 -32.18 18.70
CA PRO A 28 8.46 -31.65 20.00
C PRO A 28 9.43 -32.57 20.76
N ALA A 29 9.22 -33.89 20.69
CA ALA A 29 10.12 -34.87 21.30
C ALA A 29 11.52 -34.85 20.67
N GLY A 30 11.61 -34.64 19.35
CA GLY A 30 12.90 -34.51 18.68
C GLY A 30 13.65 -33.23 19.03
N TRP A 31 12.93 -32.11 19.19
CA TRP A 31 13.53 -30.86 19.66
C TRP A 31 14.03 -30.96 21.11
N GLN A 32 13.28 -31.63 21.98
CA GLN A 32 13.71 -31.91 23.35
C GLN A 32 14.98 -32.77 23.38
N MET A 33 15.08 -33.79 22.52
CA MET A 33 16.29 -34.61 22.40
C MET A 33 17.50 -33.81 21.92
N LEU A 34 17.30 -32.79 21.08
CA LEU A 34 18.35 -31.85 20.66
C LEU A 34 18.72 -30.83 21.76
N GLY A 35 18.11 -30.89 22.94
CA GLY A 35 18.37 -29.99 24.06
C GLY A 35 17.73 -28.61 23.91
N VAL A 36 16.72 -28.47 23.04
CA VAL A 36 16.01 -27.20 22.87
C VAL A 36 15.01 -26.96 24.00
N ASP A 37 15.05 -25.77 24.57
CA ASP A 37 14.03 -25.31 25.51
C ASP A 37 12.71 -25.06 24.77
N MET A 38 11.78 -25.99 24.93
CA MET A 38 10.48 -25.93 24.29
C MET A 38 9.65 -24.73 24.76
N VAL A 39 9.76 -24.29 26.01
CA VAL A 39 8.97 -23.15 26.52
C VAL A 39 9.38 -21.88 25.78
N LYS A 40 10.70 -21.62 25.74
CA LYS A 40 11.26 -20.49 25.01
C LYS A 40 10.93 -20.53 23.51
N LEU A 41 10.96 -21.71 22.90
CA LEU A 41 10.63 -21.88 21.48
C LEU A 41 9.16 -21.52 21.20
N HIS A 42 8.23 -22.02 22.02
CA HIS A 42 6.81 -21.69 21.87
C HIS A 42 6.55 -20.20 22.11
N GLU A 43 7.18 -19.58 23.11
CA GLU A 43 7.07 -18.14 23.33
C GLU A 43 7.56 -17.31 22.14
N GLN A 44 8.68 -17.71 21.53
CA GLN A 44 9.20 -17.06 20.32
C GLN A 44 8.25 -17.23 19.14
N GLN A 45 7.69 -18.44 18.95
CA GLN A 45 6.69 -18.69 17.91
C GLN A 45 5.46 -17.80 18.09
N GLN A 46 4.93 -17.72 19.32
CA GLN A 46 3.77 -16.88 19.63
C GLN A 46 4.05 -15.38 19.46
N LYS A 47 5.28 -14.92 19.73
CA LYS A 47 5.68 -13.55 19.41
C LYS A 47 5.68 -13.30 17.89
N ARG A 48 6.24 -14.22 17.10
CA ARG A 48 6.28 -14.11 15.64
C ARG A 48 4.90 -14.14 14.99
N LEU A 49 4.00 -14.99 15.48
CA LEU A 49 2.61 -15.03 15.00
C LEU A 49 1.90 -13.69 15.25
N ARG A 50 1.99 -13.15 16.48
CA ARG A 50 1.42 -11.84 16.80
C ARG A 50 2.00 -10.71 15.96
N GLU A 51 3.32 -10.68 15.74
CA GLU A 51 3.97 -9.71 14.85
C GLU A 51 3.44 -9.80 13.42
N SER A 52 3.20 -11.02 12.92
CA SER A 52 2.65 -11.27 11.59
C SER A 52 1.20 -10.80 11.47
N GLU A 53 0.37 -11.09 12.47
CA GLU A 53 -1.03 -10.64 12.52
C GLU A 53 -1.11 -9.11 12.52
N ILE A 54 -0.30 -8.44 13.34
CA ILE A 54 -0.21 -6.97 13.37
C ILE A 54 0.22 -6.45 11.99
N ARG A 55 1.21 -7.09 11.33
CA ARG A 55 1.64 -6.69 9.98
C ARG A 55 0.49 -6.78 8.99
N GLN A 56 -0.25 -7.89 8.99
CA GLN A 56 -1.39 -8.08 8.09
C GLN A 56 -2.51 -7.06 8.34
N GLN A 57 -2.79 -6.75 9.61
CA GLN A 57 -3.76 -5.70 9.96
C GLN A 57 -3.32 -4.34 9.42
N LEU A 58 -2.06 -3.95 9.64
CA LEU A 58 -1.52 -2.67 9.14
C LEU A 58 -1.50 -2.57 7.61
N ILE A 59 -1.26 -3.70 6.92
CA ILE A 59 -1.36 -3.76 5.45
C ILE A 59 -2.81 -3.57 5.01
N ARG A 60 -3.76 -4.25 5.66
CA ARG A 60 -5.19 -4.14 5.36
C ARG A 60 -5.72 -2.72 5.56
N GLU A 61 -5.24 -2.03 6.59
CA GLU A 61 -5.56 -0.63 6.87
C GLU A 61 -4.86 0.35 5.89
N GLY A 62 -3.93 -0.14 5.07
CA GLY A 62 -3.16 0.67 4.12
C GLY A 62 -2.09 1.54 4.79
N VAL A 63 -1.80 1.31 6.07
CA VAL A 63 -0.74 2.01 6.82
C VAL A 63 0.64 1.53 6.39
N LEU A 64 0.75 0.24 6.05
CA LEU A 64 2.00 -0.43 5.70
C LEU A 64 1.89 -1.09 4.33
N ARG A 65 2.97 -1.10 3.56
CA ARG A 65 3.05 -1.83 2.29
C ARG A 65 3.50 -3.26 2.52
N GLU A 66 3.18 -4.17 1.60
CA GLU A 66 3.51 -5.60 1.71
C GLU A 66 5.01 -5.87 1.85
N ASP A 67 5.86 -5.02 1.24
CA ASP A 67 7.32 -5.10 1.24
C ASP A 67 8.00 -4.45 2.47
N GLU A 68 7.24 -3.77 3.32
CA GLU A 68 7.79 -3.01 4.44
C GLU A 68 7.78 -3.80 5.76
N ASP A 69 8.80 -3.61 6.59
CA ASP A 69 8.87 -4.19 7.92
C ASP A 69 8.29 -3.25 8.99
N ILE A 70 7.78 -3.84 10.07
CA ILE A 70 7.32 -3.10 11.25
C ILE A 70 8.55 -2.59 12.02
N SER A 71 9.06 -1.43 11.61
CA SER A 71 10.19 -0.76 12.25
C SER A 71 9.99 0.75 12.29
N VAL A 72 10.46 1.37 13.38
CA VAL A 72 10.45 2.84 13.53
C VAL A 72 11.22 3.52 12.40
N HIS A 73 12.33 2.93 11.97
CA HIS A 73 13.14 3.47 10.87
C HIS A 73 12.36 3.45 9.54
N ALA A 74 11.70 2.34 9.23
CA ALA A 74 10.88 2.20 8.03
C ALA A 74 9.71 3.21 8.04
N ALA A 75 9.02 3.35 9.18
CA ALA A 75 7.94 4.31 9.35
C ALA A 75 8.41 5.76 9.13
N ARG A 76 9.57 6.15 9.67
CA ARG A 76 10.16 7.48 9.45
C ARG A 76 10.47 7.72 7.98
N LYS A 77 11.13 6.76 7.31
CA LYS A 77 11.47 6.84 5.88
C LYS A 77 10.22 7.07 5.02
N ARG A 78 9.14 6.32 5.29
CA ARG A 78 7.84 6.47 4.62
C ARG A 78 7.25 7.86 4.83
N TRP A 79 7.23 8.36 6.07
CA TRP A 79 6.72 9.68 6.38
C TRP A 79 7.50 10.78 5.63
N TYR A 80 8.83 10.74 5.65
CA TYR A 80 9.65 11.70 4.90
C TYR A 80 9.38 11.65 3.39
N LEU A 81 9.28 10.44 2.83
CA LEU A 81 8.96 10.26 1.43
C LEU A 81 7.59 10.86 1.08
N GLN A 82 6.56 10.56 1.86
CA GLN A 82 5.22 11.12 1.69
C GLN A 82 5.24 12.65 1.76
N ARG A 83 5.88 13.23 2.78
CA ARG A 83 5.98 14.70 2.94
C ARG A 83 6.72 15.36 1.79
N SER A 84 7.80 14.75 1.31
CA SER A 84 8.54 15.27 0.16
C SER A 84 7.70 15.25 -1.12
N GLN A 85 6.94 14.18 -1.35
CA GLN A 85 6.03 14.04 -2.48
C GLN A 85 4.89 15.06 -2.41
N ASP A 86 4.30 15.24 -1.24
CA ASP A 86 3.22 16.21 -1.01
C ASP A 86 3.71 17.64 -1.24
N ALA A 87 4.91 17.98 -0.73
CA ALA A 87 5.54 19.27 -0.99
C ALA A 87 5.80 19.49 -2.49
N LEU A 88 6.23 18.47 -3.22
CA LEU A 88 6.41 18.54 -4.67
C LEU A 88 5.08 18.73 -5.41
N LYS A 89 4.03 17.97 -5.07
CA LYS A 89 2.68 18.11 -5.62
C LYS A 89 2.15 19.52 -5.40
N HIS A 90 2.26 20.03 -4.18
CA HIS A 90 1.85 21.39 -3.83
C HIS A 90 2.60 22.44 -4.64
N ARG A 91 3.94 22.36 -4.73
CA ARG A 91 4.73 23.30 -5.54
C ARG A 91 4.35 23.26 -7.02
N ARG A 92 4.14 22.07 -7.58
CA ARG A 92 3.70 21.90 -8.99
C ARG A 92 2.31 22.48 -9.21
N ALA A 93 1.36 22.21 -8.32
CA ALA A 93 0.02 22.76 -8.39
C ALA A 93 0.02 24.30 -8.32
N LYS A 94 0.78 24.87 -7.37
CA LYS A 94 0.96 26.32 -7.23
C LYS A 94 1.57 26.94 -8.49
N ALA A 95 2.64 26.35 -9.02
CA ALA A 95 3.28 26.84 -10.24
C ALA A 95 2.34 26.78 -11.45
N ALA A 96 1.56 25.70 -11.60
CA ALA A 96 0.57 25.56 -12.67
C ALA A 96 -0.55 26.61 -12.55
N ALA A 97 -1.05 26.86 -11.33
CA ALA A 97 -2.03 27.91 -11.06
C ALA A 97 -1.48 29.30 -11.40
N SER A 98 -0.25 29.62 -10.97
CA SER A 98 0.39 30.91 -11.30
C SER A 98 0.60 31.09 -12.80
N LYS A 99 0.99 30.04 -13.53
CA LYS A 99 1.12 30.09 -14.99
C LYS A 99 -0.22 30.36 -15.67
N ARG A 100 -1.29 29.71 -15.20
CA ARG A 100 -2.65 29.94 -15.71
C ARG A 100 -3.10 31.37 -15.46
N ALA A 101 -2.97 31.87 -14.23
CA ALA A 101 -3.34 33.25 -13.89
C ALA A 101 -2.61 34.28 -14.77
N ARG A 102 -1.31 34.08 -15.04
CA ARG A 102 -0.55 34.94 -15.96
C ARG A 102 -1.05 34.88 -17.41
N ARG A 103 -1.53 33.73 -17.87
CA ARG A 103 -2.12 33.58 -19.22
C ARG A 103 -3.47 34.27 -19.28
N LEU A 104 -4.35 34.01 -18.30
CA LEU A 104 -5.68 34.60 -18.22
C LEU A 104 -5.64 36.13 -18.16
N LYS A 105 -4.69 36.72 -17.41
CA LYS A 105 -4.53 38.18 -17.32
C LYS A 105 -4.30 38.87 -18.68
N LYS A 106 -3.82 38.14 -19.71
CA LYS A 106 -3.60 38.68 -21.05
C LYS A 106 -4.86 38.67 -21.93
N LEU A 107 -5.88 37.93 -21.55
CA LEU A 107 -7.10 37.71 -22.34
C LEU A 107 -8.18 38.72 -21.94
N PRO A 108 -9.13 39.05 -22.84
CA PRO A 108 -10.37 39.75 -22.48
C PRO A 108 -11.22 38.97 -21.46
N ALA A 109 -12.05 39.68 -20.69
CA ALA A 109 -12.84 39.09 -19.60
C ALA A 109 -13.69 37.88 -20.04
N ASP A 110 -14.38 37.97 -21.18
CA ASP A 110 -15.23 36.87 -21.68
C ASP A 110 -14.41 35.61 -22.01
N GLN A 111 -13.21 35.79 -22.58
CA GLN A 111 -12.30 34.68 -22.87
C GLN A 111 -11.68 34.10 -21.60
N GLN A 112 -11.46 34.90 -20.56
CA GLN A 112 -11.01 34.40 -19.26
C GLN A 112 -12.06 33.47 -18.63
N ILE A 113 -13.33 33.89 -18.65
CA ILE A 113 -14.46 33.10 -18.11
C ILE A 113 -14.59 31.79 -18.88
N HIS A 114 -14.49 31.83 -20.21
CA HIS A 114 -14.56 30.63 -21.04
C HIS A 114 -13.38 29.67 -20.79
N GLU A 115 -12.14 30.15 -20.78
CA GLU A 115 -10.97 29.31 -20.49
C GLU A 115 -11.06 28.66 -19.09
N MET A 116 -11.55 29.40 -18.10
CA MET A 116 -11.68 28.88 -16.75
C MET A 116 -12.82 27.87 -16.63
N ALA A 117 -13.96 28.11 -17.29
CA ALA A 117 -15.08 27.15 -17.34
C ALA A 117 -14.66 25.82 -17.99
N GLU A 118 -13.92 25.87 -19.10
CA GLU A 118 -13.33 24.69 -19.77
C GLU A 118 -12.34 23.96 -18.86
N TYR A 119 -11.52 24.70 -18.13
CA TYR A 119 -10.58 24.12 -17.17
C TYR A 119 -11.30 23.41 -16.01
N LEU A 120 -12.36 24.02 -15.47
CA LEU A 120 -13.18 23.43 -14.40
C LEU A 120 -13.83 22.14 -14.90
N ARG A 121 -14.44 22.16 -16.10
CA ARG A 121 -15.07 20.99 -16.71
C ARG A 121 -14.12 19.78 -16.81
N LYS A 122 -12.83 20.02 -17.08
CA LYS A 122 -11.80 18.96 -17.14
C LYS A 122 -11.33 18.46 -15.77
N ARG A 123 -11.58 19.22 -14.70
CA ARG A 123 -11.14 18.92 -13.33
C ARG A 123 -12.24 18.33 -12.46
N LEU A 124 -13.51 18.57 -12.81
CA LEU A 124 -14.64 18.01 -12.10
C LEU A 124 -14.63 16.48 -12.20
N PRO A 125 -15.03 15.77 -11.13
CA PRO A 125 -15.36 14.34 -11.20
C PRO A 125 -16.39 14.07 -12.30
N PRO A 126 -16.38 12.90 -12.94
CA PRO A 126 -17.29 12.57 -14.04
C PRO A 126 -18.77 12.76 -13.68
N ASP A 127 -19.14 12.39 -12.46
CA ASP A 127 -20.53 12.48 -11.97
C ASP A 127 -20.98 13.94 -11.86
N GLU A 128 -20.14 14.81 -11.32
CA GLU A 128 -20.43 16.25 -11.20
C GLU A 128 -20.41 16.93 -12.57
N ALA A 129 -19.47 16.56 -13.44
CA ALA A 129 -19.35 17.12 -14.78
C ALA A 129 -20.58 16.83 -15.66
N TYR A 130 -21.23 15.68 -15.46
CA TYR A 130 -22.42 15.28 -16.23
C TYR A 130 -23.63 16.17 -15.96
N PHE A 131 -23.84 16.57 -14.69
CA PHE A 131 -24.97 17.41 -14.29
C PHE A 131 -24.67 18.92 -14.31
N CYS A 132 -23.41 19.30 -14.56
CA CYS A 132 -23.00 20.69 -14.52
C CYS A 132 -23.35 21.42 -15.83
N SER A 133 -24.26 22.39 -15.77
CA SER A 133 -24.58 23.22 -16.93
C SER A 133 -23.47 24.23 -17.22
N ASP A 134 -23.31 24.61 -18.49
CA ASP A 134 -22.27 25.58 -18.91
C ASP A 134 -22.41 26.93 -18.19
N ASP A 135 -23.63 27.36 -17.87
CA ASP A 135 -23.87 28.58 -17.11
C ASP A 135 -23.46 28.44 -15.64
N HIS A 136 -23.60 27.24 -15.05
CA HIS A 136 -23.07 26.96 -13.72
C HIS A 136 -21.54 27.01 -13.72
N LEU A 137 -20.88 26.42 -14.73
CA LEU A 137 -19.43 26.48 -14.89
C LEU A 137 -18.92 27.93 -15.04
N LYS A 138 -19.60 28.76 -15.83
CA LYS A 138 -19.26 30.19 -15.98
C LYS A 138 -19.41 30.95 -14.67
N ARG A 139 -20.46 30.67 -13.87
CA ARG A 139 -20.63 31.28 -12.54
C ARG A 139 -19.54 30.86 -11.57
N MET A 140 -19.13 29.59 -11.60
CA MET A 140 -17.99 29.11 -10.80
C MET A 140 -16.68 29.77 -11.23
N ALA A 141 -16.45 29.90 -12.54
CA ALA A 141 -15.27 30.54 -13.11
C ALA A 141 -15.11 32.02 -12.70
N ILE A 142 -16.20 32.73 -12.40
CA ILE A 142 -16.17 34.12 -11.92
C ILE A 142 -15.83 34.20 -10.42
N ARG A 143 -16.10 33.12 -9.66
CA ARG A 143 -15.93 33.09 -8.20
C ARG A 143 -14.51 32.71 -7.75
N GLU A 144 -13.77 31.96 -8.57
CA GLU A 144 -12.35 31.63 -8.35
C GLU A 144 -11.41 32.76 -8.77
#